data_AF-A0A9Q0YPP9-F1
#
_entry.id   AF-A0A9Q0YPP9-F1
#
_cell.length_a   1.000
_cell.length_b   1.000
_cell.length_c   1.000
_cell.angle_alpha   90.00
_cell.angle_beta   90.00
_cell.angle_gamma   90.00
#
_symmetry.space_group_name_H-M   'P 1'
#
loop_
_entity.id
_entity.type
_entity.pdbx_description
1 polymer ?
#
loop_
_entity_poly.entity_id
_entity_poly.type
_entity_poly.pdbx_seq_one_letter_code
_entity_poly.pdbx_strand_id
1 'polypeptide(L)'
;MFVLSLSHSLDFQSIELRILAHFSQDELLLKIFCDEDQSDIFVQIACQWMGLSADEVTDEKREKTKRIVYSVVYGAGSEKIAETLGVTQEKARAFTKSFLDKFPGIKLFTQTCISQCRKQGFVTSLLQRRRIIKNTCSGNIQQRLHAERQAVNFVIQGNMITLL
;
A
#
# COMPACT_ATOMS: atom_id res chain seq x y z
N MET A 1 -13.69 -4.04 35.14
CA MET A 1 -14.70 -3.53 34.21
C MET A 1 -14.06 -2.39 33.42
N PHE A 2 -13.17 -2.73 32.48
CA PHE A 2 -12.58 -1.75 31.57
C PHE A 2 -13.57 -1.56 30.44
N VAL A 3 -14.32 -0.47 30.48
CA VAL A 3 -15.19 -0.04 29.39
C VAL A 3 -14.25 0.38 28.26
N LEU A 4 -14.09 -0.50 27.28
CA LEU A 4 -13.57 -0.16 25.96
C LEU A 4 -14.44 0.97 25.43
N SER A 5 -13.89 2.19 25.49
CA SER A 5 -14.36 3.35 24.74
C SER A 5 -14.26 3.02 23.26
N LEU A 6 -15.29 2.34 22.73
CA LEU A 6 -15.62 2.20 21.32
C LEU A 6 -15.98 3.59 20.78
N SER A 7 -14.96 4.42 20.62
CA SER A 7 -15.07 5.75 20.01
C SER A 7 -14.06 5.78 18.88
N HIS A 8 -14.56 6.07 17.68
CA HIS A 8 -13.85 6.15 16.40
C HIS A 8 -13.76 4.82 15.64
N SER A 9 -14.57 4.75 14.59
CA SER A 9 -14.33 3.99 13.36
C SER A 9 -13.19 2.97 13.40
N LEU A 10 -13.56 1.68 13.47
CA LEU A 10 -12.79 0.62 12.81
C LEU A 10 -12.74 0.95 11.31
N ASP A 11 -11.93 1.94 10.91
CA ASP A 11 -11.78 2.36 9.53
C ASP A 11 -11.12 1.20 8.78
N PHE A 12 -11.85 0.58 7.86
CA PHE A 12 -11.40 -0.49 6.95
C PHE A 12 -10.06 -0.18 6.26
N GLN A 13 -9.72 1.10 6.13
CA GLN A 13 -8.45 1.60 5.62
C GLN A 13 -7.25 1.20 6.51
N SER A 14 -7.42 1.22 7.83
CA SER A 14 -6.36 0.86 8.79
C SER A 14 -5.99 -0.62 8.73
N ILE A 15 -6.94 -1.49 8.38
CA ILE A 15 -6.73 -2.94 8.31
C ILE A 15 -6.06 -3.37 6.99
N GLU A 16 -6.30 -2.68 5.87
CA GLU A 16 -5.53 -2.89 4.62
C GLU A 16 -4.03 -2.65 4.83
N LEU A 17 -3.66 -1.57 5.53
CA LEU A 17 -2.27 -1.25 5.81
C LEU A 17 -1.65 -2.19 6.86
N ARG A 18 -2.43 -2.71 7.82
CA ARG A 18 -1.96 -3.76 8.74
C ARG A 18 -1.69 -5.08 8.01
N ILE A 19 -2.57 -5.46 7.08
CA ILE A 19 -2.35 -6.63 6.22
C ILE A 19 -1.09 -6.41 5.38
N LEU A 20 -0.92 -5.22 4.79
CA LEU A 20 0.29 -4.88 4.07
C LEU A 20 1.53 -4.98 4.96
N ALA A 21 1.51 -4.43 6.18
CA ALA A 21 2.63 -4.52 7.12
C ALA A 21 2.98 -5.97 7.44
N HIS A 22 1.95 -6.80 7.69
CA HIS A 22 2.13 -8.22 7.95
C HIS A 22 2.72 -8.99 6.75
N PHE A 23 2.33 -8.66 5.52
CA PHE A 23 2.84 -9.36 4.35
C PHE A 23 4.19 -8.86 3.86
N SER A 24 4.39 -7.54 3.93
CA SER A 24 5.64 -6.90 3.56
C SER A 24 6.74 -7.16 4.58
N GLN A 25 6.37 -7.44 5.83
CA GLN A 25 7.29 -7.53 6.97
C GLN A 25 8.21 -6.30 7.02
N ASP A 26 7.70 -5.15 6.55
CA ASP A 26 8.47 -3.93 6.50
C ASP A 26 8.68 -3.39 7.92
N GLU A 27 9.93 -3.37 8.37
CA GLU A 27 10.27 -3.02 9.75
C GLU A 27 9.76 -1.64 10.16
N LEU A 28 9.80 -0.67 9.24
CA LEU A 28 9.37 0.68 9.53
C LEU A 28 7.85 0.76 9.63
N LEU A 29 7.14 0.14 8.69
CA LEU A 29 5.68 0.08 8.74
C LEU A 29 5.19 -0.68 9.99
N LEU A 30 5.84 -1.79 10.35
CA LEU A 30 5.54 -2.54 11.57
C LEU A 30 5.78 -1.69 12.82
N LYS A 31 6.91 -0.97 12.91
CA LYS A 31 7.18 -0.05 14.03
C LYS A 31 6.10 1.00 14.17
N ILE A 32 5.69 1.61 13.07
CA ILE A 32 4.61 2.61 13.08
C ILE A 32 3.30 2.02 13.62
N PHE A 33 2.99 0.74 13.31
CA PHE A 33 1.79 0.08 13.82
C PHE A 33 1.88 -0.42 15.27
N CYS A 34 3.10 -0.56 15.80
CA CYS A 34 3.36 -0.95 17.19
C CYS A 34 3.48 0.25 18.13
N ASP A 35 3.49 1.48 17.61
CA ASP A 35 3.53 2.68 18.42
C ASP A 35 2.25 2.82 19.26
N GLU A 36 2.41 2.90 20.58
CA GLU A 36 1.32 2.84 21.56
C GLU A 36 0.54 4.14 21.67
N ASP A 37 1.12 5.27 21.20
CA ASP A 37 0.53 6.60 21.33
C ASP A 37 -0.71 6.83 20.44
N GLN A 38 -1.14 5.82 19.67
CA GLN A 38 -2.29 5.86 18.74
C GLN A 38 -2.33 7.11 17.85
N SER A 39 -1.15 7.63 17.51
CA SER A 39 -1.03 8.76 16.60
C SER A 39 -1.47 8.38 15.19
N ASP A 40 -1.92 9.37 14.43
CA ASP A 40 -2.45 9.13 13.10
C ASP A 40 -1.42 8.46 12.18
N ILE A 41 -1.77 7.28 11.65
CA ILE A 41 -0.89 6.44 10.80
C ILE A 41 -0.32 7.21 9.61
N PHE A 42 -1.10 8.09 8.98
CA PHE A 42 -0.66 8.85 7.83
C PHE A 42 0.23 10.02 8.21
N VAL A 43 0.04 10.58 9.41
CA VAL A 43 1.00 11.54 10.00
C VAL A 43 2.33 10.84 10.25
N GLN A 44 2.33 9.67 10.89
CA GLN A 44 3.56 8.93 11.15
C GLN A 44 4.29 8.51 9.87
N ILE A 45 3.56 8.01 8.87
CA ILE A 45 4.14 7.70 7.56
C ILE A 45 4.72 8.97 6.93
N ALA A 46 4.04 10.11 7.01
CA ALA A 46 4.55 11.39 6.49
C ALA A 46 5.84 11.81 7.22
N CYS A 47 5.88 11.73 8.55
CA CYS A 47 7.07 12.04 9.34
C CYS A 47 8.26 11.16 8.93
N GLN A 48 8.03 9.84 8.84
CA GLN A 48 9.09 8.89 8.50
C GLN A 48 9.56 9.01 7.05
N TRP A 49 8.63 9.21 6.12
CA TRP A 49 8.93 9.29 4.69
C TRP A 49 9.52 10.63 4.28
N MET A 50 8.95 11.74 4.77
CA MET A 50 9.33 13.10 4.38
C MET A 50 10.33 13.74 5.35
N GLY A 51 10.64 13.11 6.49
CA GLY A 51 11.56 13.64 7.50
C GLY A 51 11.00 14.86 8.24
N LEU A 52 9.67 14.95 8.37
CA LEU A 52 8.97 16.04 9.03
C LEU A 52 8.72 15.71 10.51
N SER A 53 8.60 16.73 11.36
CA SER A 53 8.02 16.54 12.69
C SER A 53 6.49 16.43 12.59
N ALA A 54 5.83 15.85 13.61
CA ALA A 54 4.37 15.70 13.62
C ALA A 54 3.65 17.05 13.47
N ASP A 55 4.18 18.10 14.10
CA ASP A 55 3.62 19.46 14.06
C ASP A 55 3.72 20.10 12.66
N GLU A 56 4.63 19.63 11.82
CA GLU A 56 4.78 20.09 10.43
C GLU A 56 3.81 19.39 9.47
N VAL A 57 3.11 18.34 9.90
CA VAL A 57 2.15 17.60 9.09
C VAL A 57 0.77 18.23 9.21
N THR A 58 0.45 19.10 8.26
CA THR A 58 -0.90 19.66 8.10
C THR A 58 -1.91 18.60 7.63
N ASP A 59 -3.20 18.84 7.83
CA ASP A 59 -4.28 17.97 7.32
C ASP A 59 -4.17 17.71 5.81
N GLU A 60 -3.76 18.73 5.05
CA GLU A 60 -3.51 18.60 3.62
C GLU A 60 -2.36 17.61 3.33
N LYS A 61 -1.25 17.71 4.06
CA LYS A 61 -0.10 16.78 3.90
C LYS A 61 -0.49 15.37 4.32
N ARG A 62 -1.29 15.23 5.38
CA ARG A 62 -1.82 13.95 5.84
C ARG A 62 -2.70 13.28 4.77
N GLU A 63 -3.68 14.01 4.23
CA GLU A 63 -4.57 13.49 3.17
C GLU A 63 -3.80 13.18 1.88
N LYS A 64 -2.81 14.01 1.54
CA LYS A 64 -1.93 13.74 0.40
C LYS A 64 -1.13 12.46 0.61
N THR A 65 -0.55 12.27 1.80
CA THR A 65 0.21 11.07 2.16
C THR A 65 -0.67 9.83 2.05
N LYS A 66 -1.88 9.87 2.61
CA LYS A 66 -2.88 8.81 2.48
C LYS A 66 -3.12 8.40 1.03
N ARG A 67 -3.37 9.36 0.15
CA ARG A 67 -3.58 9.11 -1.28
C ARG A 67 -2.37 8.48 -1.95
N ILE A 68 -1.16 8.92 -1.59
CA ILE A 68 0.09 8.36 -2.14
C ILE A 68 0.28 6.93 -1.70
N VAL A 69 0.17 6.66 -0.40
CA VAL A 69 0.31 5.31 0.18
C VAL A 69 -0.59 4.34 -0.57
N TYR A 70 -1.90 4.62 -0.65
CA TYR A 70 -2.82 3.72 -1.34
C TYR A 70 -2.54 3.62 -2.84
N SER A 71 -2.18 4.71 -3.50
CA SER A 71 -1.86 4.64 -4.93
C SER A 71 -0.61 3.80 -5.19
N VAL A 72 0.42 3.90 -4.34
CA VAL A 72 1.66 3.12 -4.49
C VAL A 72 1.42 1.65 -4.14
N VAL A 73 0.72 1.39 -3.04
CA VAL A 73 0.40 0.03 -2.56
C VAL A 73 -0.46 -0.74 -3.56
N TYR A 74 -1.44 -0.08 -4.18
CA TYR A 74 -2.30 -0.67 -5.20
C TYR A 74 -1.73 -0.60 -6.63
N GLY A 75 -0.45 -0.22 -6.75
CA GLY A 75 0.27 -0.19 -8.01
C GLY A 75 -0.31 0.76 -9.04
N ALA A 76 -1.05 1.79 -8.62
CA ALA A 76 -1.58 2.80 -9.52
C ALA A 76 -0.42 3.37 -10.37
N GLY A 77 -0.62 3.45 -11.69
CA GLY A 77 0.41 3.97 -12.59
C GLY A 77 0.79 5.41 -12.22
N SER A 78 1.99 5.83 -12.59
CA SER A 78 2.46 7.20 -12.34
C SER A 78 1.52 8.28 -12.87
N GLU A 79 0.75 7.98 -13.92
CA GLU A 79 -0.32 8.82 -14.45
C GLU A 79 -1.43 9.09 -13.41
N LYS A 80 -1.95 8.04 -12.78
CA LYS A 80 -3.02 8.18 -11.79
C LYS A 80 -2.54 8.85 -10.52
N ILE A 81 -1.30 8.58 -10.12
CA ILE A 81 -0.65 9.26 -9.00
C ILE A 81 -0.47 10.75 -9.32
N ALA A 82 0.02 11.08 -10.53
CA ALA A 82 0.17 12.46 -10.99
C ALA A 82 -1.15 13.23 -10.94
N GLU A 83 -2.23 12.63 -11.47
CA GLU A 83 -3.58 13.21 -11.43
C GLU A 83 -4.07 13.41 -9.99
N THR A 84 -3.92 12.40 -9.13
CA THR A 84 -4.38 12.43 -7.73
C THR A 84 -3.67 13.51 -6.91
N LEU A 85 -2.42 13.81 -7.24
CA LEU A 85 -1.57 14.77 -6.54
C LEU A 85 -1.51 16.15 -7.21
N GLY A 86 -2.07 16.31 -8.41
CA GLY A 86 -1.91 17.53 -9.21
C GLY A 86 -0.45 17.84 -9.56
N VAL A 87 0.37 16.81 -9.82
CA VAL A 87 1.81 16.95 -10.14
C VAL A 87 2.14 16.35 -11.50
N THR A 88 3.37 16.59 -12.00
CA THR A 88 3.84 15.96 -13.23
C THR A 88 4.05 14.45 -13.04
N GLN A 89 3.95 13.67 -14.12
CA GLN A 89 4.24 12.23 -14.08
C GLN A 89 5.65 11.93 -13.55
N GLU A 90 6.63 12.78 -13.86
CA GLU A 90 7.99 12.65 -13.37
C GLU A 90 8.07 12.80 -11.85
N LYS A 91 7.41 13.82 -11.28
CA LYS A 91 7.30 13.98 -9.83
C LYS A 91 6.58 12.81 -9.17
N ALA A 92 5.50 12.31 -9.79
CA ALA A 92 4.80 11.13 -9.31
C ALA A 92 5.71 9.89 -9.26
N ARG A 93 6.50 9.64 -10.31
CA ARG A 93 7.50 8.55 -10.32
C ARG A 93 8.56 8.73 -9.23
N ALA A 94 9.04 9.95 -9.04
CA ALA A 94 10.00 10.25 -7.98
C ALA A 94 9.41 9.99 -6.58
N PHE A 95 8.16 10.39 -6.33
CA PHE A 95 7.47 10.08 -5.08
C PHE A 95 7.30 8.58 -4.85
N THR A 96 6.83 7.85 -5.87
CA THR A 96 6.68 6.39 -5.78
C THR A 96 8.02 5.72 -5.45
N LYS A 97 9.10 6.13 -6.14
CA LYS A 97 10.44 5.59 -5.91
C LYS A 97 10.91 5.90 -4.49
N SER A 98 10.83 7.17 -4.07
CA SER A 98 11.22 7.60 -2.72
C SER A 98 10.46 6.85 -1.63
N PHE A 99 9.15 6.65 -1.80
CA PHE A 99 8.33 5.89 -0.86
C PHE A 99 8.77 4.43 -0.78
N LEU A 100 8.91 3.75 -1.93
CA LEU A 100 9.32 2.34 -1.96
C LEU A 100 10.78 2.12 -1.50
N ASP A 101 11.63 3.14 -1.61
CA ASP A 101 12.99 3.10 -1.08
C ASP A 101 13.00 3.31 0.45
N LYS A 102 12.04 4.07 1.00
CA LYS A 102 11.84 4.21 2.46
C LYS A 102 11.23 2.96 3.09
N PHE A 103 10.33 2.28 2.37
CA PHE A 103 9.65 1.06 2.80
C PHE A 103 10.05 -0.14 1.92
N PRO A 104 11.30 -0.66 2.06
CA PRO A 104 11.84 -1.69 1.19
C PRO A 104 11.11 -3.04 1.28
N GLY A 105 10.48 -3.36 2.42
CA GLY A 105 9.67 -4.57 2.58
C GLY A 105 8.45 -4.54 1.68
N ILE A 106 7.81 -3.38 1.54
CA ILE A 106 6.67 -3.18 0.62
C ILE A 106 7.13 -3.43 -0.82
N LYS A 107 8.26 -2.84 -1.21
CA LYS A 107 8.85 -3.02 -2.55
C LYS A 107 9.13 -4.49 -2.86
N LEU A 108 9.76 -5.21 -1.93
CA LEU A 108 10.07 -6.64 -2.09
C LEU A 108 8.80 -7.48 -2.21
N PHE A 109 7.81 -7.22 -1.37
CA PHE A 109 6.51 -7.89 -1.42
C PHE A 109 5.82 -7.71 -2.77
N THR A 110 5.70 -6.46 -3.25
CA THR A 110 5.11 -6.16 -4.56
C THR A 110 5.84 -6.89 -5.69
N GLN A 111 7.17 -6.88 -5.69
CA GLN A 111 7.98 -7.58 -6.69
C GLN A 111 7.79 -9.09 -6.63
N THR A 112 7.68 -9.66 -5.43
CA THR A 112 7.44 -11.09 -5.21
C THR A 112 6.07 -11.49 -5.74
N CYS A 113 5.01 -10.74 -5.44
CA CYS A 113 3.66 -10.98 -5.96
C CYS A 113 3.63 -10.93 -7.49
N ILE A 114 4.28 -9.93 -8.10
CA ILE A 114 4.38 -9.81 -9.57
C ILE A 114 5.15 -10.99 -10.17
N SER A 115 6.28 -11.36 -9.56
CA SER A 115 7.11 -12.48 -10.02
C SER A 115 6.36 -13.81 -9.96
N GLN A 116 5.67 -14.09 -8.86
CA GLN A 116 4.81 -15.27 -8.71
C GLN A 116 3.69 -15.28 -9.75
N CYS A 117 3.00 -14.16 -9.92
CA CYS A 117 1.93 -13.99 -10.89
C CYS A 117 2.39 -14.25 -12.34
N ARG A 118 3.58 -13.73 -12.72
CA ARG A 118 4.18 -13.97 -14.04
C ARG A 118 4.61 -15.43 -14.24
N LYS A 119 5.15 -16.08 -13.20
CA LYS A 119 5.60 -17.48 -13.27
C LYS A 119 4.44 -18.48 -13.31
N GLN A 120 3.39 -18.23 -12.53
CA GLN A 120 2.32 -19.20 -12.28
C GLN A 120 1.01 -18.89 -13.03
N GLY A 121 0.82 -17.64 -13.47
CA GLY A 121 -0.44 -17.18 -14.08
C GLY A 121 -1.58 -16.94 -13.08
N PHE A 122 -1.30 -17.07 -11.78
CA PHE A 122 -2.25 -16.80 -10.70
C PHE A 122 -1.55 -16.22 -9.48
N VAL A 123 -2.34 -15.62 -8.58
CA VAL A 123 -1.93 -15.20 -7.23
C VAL A 123 -2.78 -15.91 -6.18
N THR A 124 -2.25 -16.00 -4.96
CA THR A 124 -2.88 -16.73 -3.85
C THR A 124 -3.01 -15.82 -2.62
N SER A 125 -4.16 -15.85 -1.93
CA SER A 125 -4.37 -15.14 -0.65
C SER A 125 -3.90 -15.97 0.56
N LEU A 126 -4.01 -15.44 1.79
CA LEU A 126 -3.63 -16.16 3.04
C LEU A 126 -4.36 -17.48 3.17
N LEU A 127 -5.67 -17.51 2.87
CA LEU A 127 -6.48 -18.73 2.93
C LEU A 127 -6.40 -19.58 1.66
N GLN A 128 -5.29 -19.51 0.93
CA GLN A 128 -5.04 -20.35 -0.25
C GLN A 128 -6.06 -20.14 -1.40
N ARG A 129 -6.81 -19.04 -1.41
CA ARG A 129 -7.73 -18.72 -2.52
C ARG A 129 -6.90 -18.24 -3.71
N ARG A 130 -7.04 -18.92 -4.85
CA ARG A 130 -6.32 -18.59 -6.07
C ARG A 130 -7.16 -17.68 -6.97
N ARG A 131 -6.53 -16.66 -7.55
CA ARG A 131 -7.10 -15.85 -8.64
C ARG A 131 -6.19 -15.92 -9.84
N ILE A 132 -6.73 -16.44 -10.94
CA ILE A 132 -6.05 -16.45 -12.24
C ILE A 132 -5.97 -15.02 -12.76
N ILE A 133 -4.78 -14.59 -13.14
CA ILE A 133 -4.53 -13.27 -13.71
C ILE A 133 -4.15 -13.47 -15.17
N LYS A 134 -4.99 -12.94 -16.07
CA LYS A 134 -4.72 -12.98 -17.52
C LYS A 134 -3.69 -11.92 -17.90
N ASN A 135 -3.03 -12.11 -19.03
CA ASN A 135 -2.12 -11.14 -19.66
C ASN A 135 -0.85 -10.79 -18.86
N THR A 136 -0.46 -11.61 -17.89
CA THR A 136 0.77 -11.43 -17.10
C THR A 136 2.04 -11.43 -17.95
N CYS A 137 2.03 -12.19 -19.06
CA CYS A 137 3.11 -12.29 -20.03
C CYS A 137 2.74 -11.69 -21.41
N SER A 138 1.71 -10.83 -21.49
CA SER A 138 1.32 -10.21 -22.77
C SER A 138 2.47 -9.38 -23.36
N GLY A 139 2.64 -9.36 -24.69
CA GLY A 139 3.58 -8.45 -25.35
C GLY A 139 3.22 -6.97 -25.13
N ASN A 140 1.95 -6.66 -24.87
CA ASN A 140 1.46 -5.31 -24.61
C ASN A 140 1.80 -4.86 -23.18
N ILE A 141 2.60 -3.79 -23.08
CA ILE A 141 3.06 -3.20 -21.80
C ILE A 141 1.88 -2.81 -20.89
N GLN A 142 0.84 -2.16 -21.44
CA GLN A 142 -0.30 -1.69 -20.66
C GLN A 142 -1.09 -2.86 -20.06
N GLN A 143 -1.26 -3.94 -20.82
CA GLN A 143 -1.93 -5.16 -20.34
C GLN A 143 -1.15 -5.85 -19.23
N ARG A 144 0.19 -5.93 -19.34
CA ARG A 144 1.04 -6.47 -18.26
C ARG A 144 0.96 -5.62 -17.00
N LEU A 145 1.10 -4.30 -17.13
CA LEU A 145 1.00 -3.39 -15.97
C LEU A 145 -0.37 -3.48 -15.30
N HIS A 146 -1.44 -3.68 -16.08
CA HIS A 146 -2.77 -3.91 -15.53
C HIS A 146 -2.88 -5.26 -14.80
N ALA A 147 -2.31 -6.33 -15.36
CA ALA A 147 -2.25 -7.64 -14.71
C ALA A 147 -1.46 -7.60 -13.38
N GLU A 148 -0.36 -6.86 -13.33
CA GLU A 148 0.45 -6.65 -12.13
C GLU A 148 -0.34 -5.92 -11.03
N ARG A 149 -1.07 -4.87 -11.38
CA ARG A 149 -1.98 -4.19 -10.45
C ARG A 149 -3.05 -5.12 -9.89
N GLN A 150 -3.70 -5.91 -10.75
CA GLN A 150 -4.70 -6.87 -10.31
C GLN A 150 -4.13 -7.90 -9.33
N ALA A 151 -2.90 -8.36 -9.59
CA ALA A 151 -2.21 -9.33 -8.76
C ALA A 151 -1.99 -8.80 -7.34
N VAL A 152 -1.39 -7.61 -7.22
CA VAL A 152 -1.11 -6.96 -5.93
C VAL A 152 -2.41 -6.64 -5.19
N ASN A 153 -3.38 -6.04 -5.87
CA ASN A 153 -4.67 -5.70 -5.28
C ASN A 153 -5.40 -6.92 -4.73
N PHE A 154 -5.36 -8.05 -5.45
CA PHE A 154 -5.98 -9.28 -4.96
C PHE A 154 -5.32 -9.83 -3.71
N VAL A 155 -3.99 -9.76 -3.57
CA VAL A 155 -3.33 -10.22 -2.35
C VAL A 155 -3.68 -9.32 -1.17
N ILE A 156 -3.81 -8.01 -1.36
CA ILE A 156 -4.16 -7.11 -0.25
C ILE A 156 -5.66 -7.19 0.09
N GLN A 157 -6.53 -6.98 -0.90
CA GLN A 157 -7.99 -6.93 -0.71
C GLN A 157 -8.64 -8.31 -0.57
N GLY A 158 -8.08 -9.36 -1.19
CA GLY A 158 -8.61 -10.72 -1.07
C GLY A 158 -8.51 -11.24 0.37
N ASN A 159 -7.57 -10.73 1.15
CA ASN A 159 -7.46 -11.02 2.58
C ASN A 159 -8.40 -10.17 3.44
N MET A 160 -8.73 -8.95 3.01
CA MET A 160 -9.74 -8.10 3.67
C MET A 160 -11.12 -8.77 3.72
N ILE A 161 -11.62 -9.22 2.56
CA ILE A 161 -12.93 -9.91 2.44
C ILE A 161 -12.97 -11.21 3.27
N THR A 162 -11.82 -11.69 3.69
CA THR A 162 -11.68 -12.96 4.39
C THR A 162 -11.58 -12.78 5.91
N LEU A 163 -11.21 -11.59 6.39
CA LEU A 163 -11.12 -11.24 7.81
C LEU A 163 -12.38 -10.55 8.35
N LEU A 164 -13.32 -10.21 7.46
CA LEU A 164 -14.63 -9.61 7.74
C LEU A 164 -15.72 -10.67 7.55
#